data_AF-A0A5N9BR29-F1
#
_entry.id   AF-A0A5N9BR29-F1
#
_cell.length_a   1.000
_cell.length_b   1.000
_cell.length_c   1.000
_cell.angle_alpha   90.00
_cell.angle_beta   90.00
_cell.angle_gamma   90.00
#
_symmetry.space_group_name_H-M   'P 1'
#
loop_
_entity.id
_entity.type
_entity.pdbx_description
1 polymer ?
#
loop_
_entity_poly.entity_id
_entity_poly.type
_entity_poly.pdbx_seq_one_letter_code
_entity_poly.pdbx_strand_id
1 'polypeptide(L)' 'MPDTGNGSTAAQRDVYFGPNKGWASVPVIDRQGLSGEISEGPLIVEEYDSTTVVPPGWNATIDRWSNIILEKVFSS' A
#
# COMPACT_ATOMS: atom_id res chain seq x y z
N MET A 1 30.13 3.69 -11.38
CA MET A 1 28.98 4.39 -11.98
C MET A 1 28.41 5.29 -10.91
N PRO A 2 28.15 6.58 -11.15
CA PRO A 2 27.40 7.40 -10.19
C PRO A 2 25.95 6.90 -10.19
N ASP A 3 25.41 6.62 -9.02
CA ASP A 3 23.99 6.34 -8.82
C ASP A 3 23.23 7.66 -9.02
N THR A 4 22.79 7.88 -10.26
CA THR A 4 21.86 8.96 -10.57
C THR A 4 20.53 8.58 -9.95
N GLY A 5 20.23 9.17 -8.78
CA GLY A 5 18.96 9.03 -8.09
C GLY A 5 17.81 9.28 -9.05
N ASN A 6 17.23 8.20 -9.55
CA ASN A 6 15.96 8.23 -10.24
C ASN A 6 14.92 8.45 -9.14
N GLY A 7 14.33 9.65 -9.13
CA GLY A 7 13.05 9.88 -8.48
C GLY A 7 12.08 8.83 -9.01
N SER A 8 11.93 7.76 -8.23
CA SER A 8 11.23 6.56 -8.64
C SER A 8 9.77 6.91 -8.70
N THR A 9 9.22 7.10 -9.90
CA THR A 9 7.79 7.20 -10.08
C THR A 9 7.18 5.97 -9.43
N ALA A 10 6.45 6.17 -8.32
CA ALA A 10 5.82 5.06 -7.60
C ALA A 10 5.02 4.22 -8.59
N ALA A 11 5.27 2.91 -8.63
CA ALA A 11 4.56 2.02 -9.52
C ALA A 11 3.05 2.10 -9.20
N GLN A 12 2.22 2.04 -10.24
CA GLN A 12 0.76 2.08 -10.12
C GLN A 12 0.18 0.79 -10.70
N ARG A 13 -0.92 0.30 -10.14
CA ARG A 13 -1.62 -0.88 -10.66
C ARG A 13 -3.12 -0.69 -10.60
N ASP A 14 -3.82 -1.13 -11.64
CA ASP A 14 -5.28 -1.10 -11.64
C ASP A 14 -5.83 -2.30 -10.88
N VAL A 15 -6.67 -2.04 -9.88
CA VAL A 15 -7.29 -3.03 -8.99
C VAL A 15 -8.79 -2.87 -9.00
N TYR A 16 -9.51 -4.00 -9.07
CA TYR A 16 -10.96 -4.02 -8.99
C TYR A 16 -11.43 -4.34 -7.56
N PHE A 17 -12.15 -3.40 -6.92
CA PHE A 17 -12.65 -3.53 -5.55
C PHE A 17 -14.12 -3.96 -5.47
N GLY A 18 -14.62 -4.64 -6.51
CA GLY A 18 -15.99 -5.14 -6.57
C GLY A 18 -17.01 -4.15 -7.14
N PRO A 19 -18.27 -4.57 -7.33
CA PRO A 19 -19.26 -3.84 -8.12
C PRO A 19 -19.64 -2.47 -7.55
N ASN A 20 -19.54 -2.28 -6.23
CA ASN A 20 -19.88 -1.01 -5.58
C ASN A 20 -18.73 0.02 -5.61
N LYS A 21 -17.51 -0.39 -5.93
CA LYS A 21 -16.30 0.46 -5.90
C LYS A 21 -15.62 0.58 -7.26
N GLY A 22 -15.69 -0.45 -8.10
CA GLY A 22 -15.13 -0.43 -9.44
C GLY A 22 -13.62 -0.62 -9.47
N TRP A 23 -13.03 -0.23 -10.61
CA TRP A 23 -11.58 -0.19 -10.82
C TRP A 23 -10.99 1.08 -10.21
N ALA A 24 -9.79 0.97 -9.65
CA ALA A 24 -8.98 2.11 -9.22
C ALA A 24 -7.50 1.86 -9.55
N SER A 25 -6.80 2.91 -9.96
CA SER A 25 -5.34 2.89 -10.08
C SER A 25 -4.75 3.19 -8.71
N VAL A 26 -3.97 2.25 -8.18
CA VAL A 26 -3.47 2.30 -6.80
C VAL A 26 -1.95 2.27 -6.78
N PRO A 27 -1.32 3.01 -5.83
CA PRO A 27 0.12 2.94 -5.66
C PRO A 27 0.55 1.54 -5.24
N VAL A 28 1.73 1.16 -5.71
CA VAL A 28 2.45 -0.03 -5.30
C VAL A 28 3.71 0.43 -4.58
N ILE A 29 3.82 0.05 -3.31
CA ILE A 29 5.00 0.33 -2.48
C ILE A 29 5.61 -0.98 -2.01
N ASP A 30 6.84 -0.93 -1.54
CA ASP A 30 7.42 -2.03 -0.78
C ASP A 30 7.06 -1.92 0.71
N ARG A 31 7.42 -2.92 1.50
CA ARG A 31 7.22 -2.89 2.96
C ARG A 31 7.91 -1.69 3.62
N GLN A 32 9.02 -1.19 3.09
CA GLN A 32 9.71 -0.03 3.67
C GLN A 32 8.88 1.25 3.51
N GLY A 33 8.06 1.33 2.46
CA GLY A 33 7.09 2.42 2.26
C GLY A 33 6.01 2.53 3.34
N LEU A 34 5.79 1.48 4.15
CA LEU A 34 4.88 1.53 5.31
C LEU A 34 5.55 2.04 6.60
N SER A 35 6.86 2.29 6.58
CA SER A 35 7.58 2.70 7.78
C SER A 35 7.33 4.18 8.11
N GLY A 36 7.09 4.46 9.39
CA GLY A 36 7.02 5.82 9.93
C GLY A 36 5.61 6.34 10.20
N GLU A 37 4.62 6.05 9.36
CA GLU A 37 3.27 6.62 9.48
C GLU A 37 2.16 5.64 9.03
N ILE A 38 0.91 6.01 9.31
CA ILE A 38 -0.27 5.28 8.86
C ILE A 38 -0.41 5.46 7.34
N SER A 39 -0.45 4.35 6.60
CA SER A 39 -0.71 4.37 5.17
C SER A 39 -2.18 4.09 4.89
N GLU A 40 -2.87 5.05 4.28
CA GLU A 40 -4.29 4.94 3.94
C GLU A 40 -4.47 4.17 2.62
N GLY A 41 -5.43 3.24 2.60
CA GLY A 41 -5.85 2.56 1.39
C GLY A 41 -6.71 3.45 0.47
N PRO A 42 -6.78 3.15 -0.84
CA PRO A 42 -6.30 1.92 -1.45
C PRO A 42 -4.81 1.92 -1.81
N LEU A 43 -4.12 0.82 -1.52
CA LEU A 43 -2.68 0.66 -1.67
C LEU A 43 -2.34 -0.83 -1.92
N ILE A 44 -1.30 -1.11 -2.71
CA ILE A 44 -0.67 -2.44 -2.77
C ILE A 44 0.70 -2.36 -2.12
N VAL A 45 1.00 -3.34 -1.28
CA VAL A 45 2.33 -3.57 -0.71
C VAL A 45 2.88 -4.83 -1.34
N GLU A 46 3.96 -4.71 -2.10
CA GLU A 46 4.68 -5.84 -2.68
C GLU A 46 5.92 -6.18 -1.87
N GLU A 47 6.12 -7.47 -1.70
CA GLU A 47 7.28 -8.04 -1.07
C GLU A 47 7.86 -9.12 -1.96
N TYR A 48 9.06 -9.60 -1.64
CA TYR A 48 9.70 -10.66 -2.42
C TYR A 48 8.87 -11.94 -2.50
N ASP A 49 8.13 -12.28 -1.44
CA ASP A 49 7.38 -13.53 -1.28
C ASP A 49 5.86 -13.35 -1.21
N SER A 50 5.37 -12.11 -1.16
CA SER A 50 3.97 -11.83 -0.87
C SER A 50 3.48 -10.51 -1.46
N THR A 51 2.16 -10.38 -1.56
CA THR A 51 1.49 -9.16 -2.02
C THR A 51 0.29 -8.90 -1.12
N THR A 52 0.28 -7.75 -0.45
CA THR A 52 -0.80 -7.33 0.44
C THR A 52 -1.60 -6.19 -0.21
N VAL A 53 -2.91 -6.36 -0.28
CA VAL A 53 -3.83 -5.31 -0.76
C VAL A 53 -4.44 -4.61 0.44
N VAL A 54 -4.29 -3.29 0.53
CA VAL A 54 -4.97 -2.42 1.49
C VAL A 54 -6.22 -1.85 0.81
N PRO A 55 -7.44 -2.26 1.19
CA PRO A 55 -8.65 -1.80 0.51
C PRO A 55 -8.99 -0.33 0.81
N PRO A 56 -9.88 0.30 0.03
CA PRO A 56 -10.44 1.60 0.38
C PRO A 56 -11.09 1.59 1.77
N GLY A 57 -10.81 2.61 2.59
CA GLY A 57 -11.34 2.72 3.96
C GLY A 57 -10.63 1.82 4.98
N TRP A 58 -9.42 1.37 4.66
CA TRP A 58 -8.53 0.67 5.58
C TRP A 58 -7.22 1.43 5.71
N ASN A 59 -6.57 1.22 6.85
CA ASN A 59 -5.24 1.72 7.16
C ASN A 59 -4.27 0.54 7.27
N ALA A 60 -3.04 0.75 6.84
CA ALA A 60 -1.93 -0.16 7.02
C ALA A 60 -0.84 0.49 7.88
N THR A 61 -0.33 -0.27 8.86
CA THR A 61 0.79 0.13 9.72
C THR A 61 1.75 -1.03 9.91
N ILE A 62 2.96 -0.73 10.38
CA ILE A 62 3.95 -1.73 10.79
C ILE A 62 4.08 -1.73 12.31
N ASP A 63 3.99 -2.92 12.93
CA ASP A 63 4.26 -3.08 14.35
C ASP A 63 5.77 -3.27 14.65
N ARG A 64 6.12 -3.37 15.95
CA ARG A 64 7.51 -3.56 16.40
C ARG A 64 8.17 -4.86 15.94
N TRP A 65 7.39 -5.82 15.45
CA TRP A 65 7.85 -7.11 14.94
C TRP A 65 7.82 -7.16 13.41
N SER A 66 7.60 -6.01 12.76
CA SER A 66 7.52 -5.88 11.31
C SER A 66 6.29 -6.54 10.68
N ASN A 67 5.23 -6.80 11.44
CA ASN A 67 3.97 -7.27 10.87
C ASN A 67 3.21 -6.10 10.23
N ILE A 68 2.53 -6.37 9.12
CA ILE A 68 1.57 -5.44 8.52
C ILE A 68 0.23 -5.59 9.25
N ILE A 69 -0.22 -4.53 9.92
CA ILE A 69 -1.51 -4.48 10.61
C ILE A 69 -2.48 -3.70 9.73
N LEU A 70 -3.57 -4.37 9.33
CA LEU A 70 -4.68 -3.76 8.60
C LEU A 70 -5.83 -3.46 9.52
N GLU A 71 -6.26 -2.20 9.56
CA GLU A 71 -7.38 -1.74 10.38
C GLU A 71 -8.43 -1.07 9.51
N LYS A 72 -9.70 -1.45 9.71
CA LYS A 72 -10.81 -0.81 9.01
C LYS A 72 -11.11 0.54 9.66
N VAL A 73 -11.13 1.60 8.85
CA VAL A 73 -11.52 2.93 9.31
C VAL A 73 -13.05 2.97 9.40
N PHE A 74 -13.57 3.29 10.58
CA PHE A 74 -14.99 3.52 10.77
C PHE A 74 -15.25 5.02 10.62
N SER A 75 -15.98 5.40 9.58
CA SER A 75 -16.54 6.74 9.48
C SER A 75 -17.70 6.84 10.46
N SER A 76 -17.65 7.82 11.37
CA SER A 76 -18.70 8.08 12.33
C SER A 76 -19.95 8.70 11.71
#